data_AF-A0A068Y757-F1
#
_entry.id   AF-A0A068Y757-F1
#
_cell.length_a   1.000
_cell.length_b   1.000
_cell.length_c   1.000
_cell.angle_alpha   90.00
_cell.angle_beta   90.00
_cell.angle_gamma   90.00
#
_symmetry.space_group_name_H-M   'P 1'
#
loop_
_entity.id
_entity.type
_entity.pdbx_description
1 polymer ?
#
loop_
_entity_poly.entity_id
_entity_poly.type
_entity_poly.pdbx_seq_one_letter_code
_entity_poly.pdbx_strand_id
1 'polypeptide(L)'
;MKLQKNVTENNSITTYPIQSLFHNTSSDKRVTFEEIGVCDRSIWRQAIYPNVYGTYPQDVPFKNVVEAIKFGSPVSVMPNYNFPIHILNTSKSVCSGSTKYDLVIIVKSGVLGWERRQQFRAFMQRQEDLNPNTKLGTVFSLGVPRQYGGRMFNRDGHTLILRGPAGDMMDEYIGRGSEVMQKIEEEMRKYDDIVLADYEDTYYNLTWKTVTNLRWISAFCDKLHNDVFMIIDDDHRMNISMLMKFLASVPRDKRRTSIFGRIARSDGAFRSPLSKLYLSFREIPWDVMCAYPRGFCQLIGADIVDDMAIGSAYTRYNYVHEDVYLGLLAFKLGIPLEHVDTMYDHGEFELRRPPNSAYMVAESRFWKTD
;
A
#
# COMPACT_ATOMS: atom_id res chain seq x y z
N MET A 1 1.25 -10.99 22.54
CA MET A 1 0.55 -10.82 23.83
C MET A 1 -0.68 -9.98 23.58
N LYS A 2 -1.90 -10.41 23.95
CA LYS A 2 -3.12 -9.62 23.70
C LYS A 2 -3.15 -8.41 24.67
N LEU A 3 -3.25 -7.19 24.14
CA LEU A 3 -3.45 -5.99 24.95
C LEU A 3 -4.79 -6.06 25.70
N GLN A 4 -4.79 -5.76 27.00
CA GLN A 4 -6.02 -5.70 27.81
C GLN A 4 -6.77 -4.39 27.54
N LYS A 5 -7.74 -4.41 26.62
CA LYS A 5 -8.55 -3.24 26.25
C LYS A 5 -9.94 -3.25 26.87
N ASN A 6 -10.48 -2.07 27.13
CA ASN A 6 -11.87 -1.85 27.54
C ASN A 6 -12.56 -1.02 26.47
N VAL A 7 -13.74 -1.47 26.07
CA VAL A 7 -14.63 -0.77 25.14
C VAL A 7 -15.82 -0.28 25.97
N THR A 8 -16.12 1.02 25.93
CA THR A 8 -17.30 1.57 26.61
C THR A 8 -18.58 1.18 25.85
N GLU A 9 -19.70 1.04 26.57
CA GLU A 9 -21.01 0.61 26.03
C GLU A 9 -21.55 1.50 24.88
N ASN A 10 -20.99 2.71 24.71
CA ASN A 10 -21.21 3.59 23.55
C ASN A 10 -20.12 3.44 22.47
N ASN A 11 -19.81 2.20 22.07
CA ASN A 11 -19.29 1.73 20.77
C ASN A 11 -18.18 2.50 19.99
N SER A 12 -17.42 3.45 20.54
CA SER A 12 -16.42 4.20 19.74
C SER A 12 -15.07 4.46 20.38
N ILE A 13 -14.92 4.33 21.70
CA ILE A 13 -13.66 4.69 22.38
C ILE A 13 -13.02 3.46 23.01
N THR A 14 -11.89 3.05 22.43
CA THR A 14 -11.04 1.98 22.98
C THR A 14 -9.96 2.60 23.86
N THR A 15 -9.86 2.12 25.10
CA THR A 15 -8.83 2.58 26.05
C THR A 15 -7.86 1.46 26.39
N TYR A 16 -6.60 1.82 26.65
CA TYR A 16 -5.50 0.90 26.93
C TYR A 16 -4.81 1.27 28.26
N PRO A 17 -4.45 0.32 29.13
CA PRO A 17 -3.64 0.59 30.30
C PRO A 17 -2.30 1.17 29.86
N ILE A 18 -1.90 2.32 30.40
CA ILE A 18 -0.67 2.99 29.99
C ILE A 18 0.57 2.11 30.21
N GLN A 19 0.58 1.30 31.27
CA GLN A 19 1.63 0.31 31.58
C GLN A 19 1.78 -0.81 30.54
N SER A 20 0.75 -1.05 29.71
CA SER A 20 0.84 -2.00 28.60
C SER A 20 1.52 -1.41 27.36
N LEU A 21 1.66 -0.08 27.32
CA LEU A 21 2.18 0.69 26.20
C LEU A 21 3.57 1.25 26.47
N PHE A 22 3.91 1.53 27.73
CA PHE A 22 5.19 2.12 28.14
C PHE A 22 5.76 1.38 29.35
N HIS A 23 7.05 1.05 29.29
CA HIS A 23 7.82 0.54 30.43
C HIS A 23 7.84 1.56 31.58
N ASN A 24 8.18 1.12 32.80
CA ASN A 24 8.39 1.97 33.98
C ASN A 24 7.23 2.92 34.35
N THR A 25 6.02 2.63 33.87
CA THR A 25 4.81 3.37 34.22
C THR A 25 4.00 2.57 35.22
N SER A 26 3.85 3.07 36.45
CA SER A 26 3.12 2.39 37.55
C SER A 26 1.69 2.90 37.74
N SER A 27 1.14 3.55 36.71
CA SER A 27 -0.18 4.17 36.77
C SER A 27 -1.25 3.23 36.21
N ASP A 28 -2.37 3.07 36.94
CA ASP A 28 -3.57 2.40 36.45
C ASP A 28 -4.35 3.22 35.41
N LYS A 29 -3.81 4.37 34.98
CA LYS A 29 -4.42 5.23 33.98
C LYS A 29 -4.61 4.46 32.67
N ARG A 30 -5.81 4.57 32.11
CA ARG A 30 -6.12 4.13 30.76
C ARG A 30 -6.10 5.32 29.81
N VAL A 31 -5.65 5.09 28.59
CA VAL A 31 -5.50 6.13 27.56
C VAL A 31 -6.13 5.71 26.24
N THR A 32 -6.67 6.66 25.48
CA THR A 32 -7.12 6.45 24.08
C THR A 32 -5.96 6.65 23.09
N PHE A 33 -6.18 6.31 21.82
CA PHE A 33 -5.20 6.61 20.75
C PHE A 33 -4.90 8.11 20.65
N GLU A 34 -5.92 8.95 20.73
CA GLU A 34 -5.81 10.40 20.65
C GLU A 34 -5.02 10.97 21.84
N GLU A 35 -5.25 10.46 23.05
CA GLU A 35 -4.51 10.86 24.25
C GLU A 35 -3.03 10.45 24.19
N ILE A 36 -2.73 9.28 23.62
CA ILE A 36 -1.35 8.82 23.39
C ILE A 36 -0.61 9.78 22.44
N GLY A 37 -1.29 10.32 21.43
CA GLY A 37 -0.72 11.27 20.47
C GLY A 37 -0.30 12.63 21.05
N VAL A 38 -0.82 13.01 22.21
CA VAL A 38 -0.49 14.28 22.91
C VAL A 38 0.33 14.07 24.19
N CYS A 39 0.72 12.84 24.50
CA CYS A 39 1.58 12.56 25.66
C CYS A 39 2.95 13.22 25.53
N ASP A 40 3.55 13.55 26.68
CA ASP A 40 4.91 14.10 26.74
C ASP A 40 5.89 13.20 25.98
N ARG A 41 6.73 13.81 25.12
CA ARG A 41 7.61 13.03 24.23
C ARG A 41 8.66 12.22 24.98
N SER A 42 8.98 12.53 26.23
CA SER A 42 9.92 11.75 27.03
C SER A 42 9.44 10.30 27.29
N ILE A 43 8.13 10.08 27.39
CA ILE A 43 7.56 8.73 27.65
C ILE A 43 7.82 7.77 26.48
N TRP A 44 7.97 8.30 25.27
CA TRP A 44 8.15 7.51 24.05
C TRP A 44 9.48 6.76 23.99
N ARG A 45 10.47 7.17 24.81
CA ARG A 45 11.71 6.41 25.04
C ARG A 45 11.47 5.06 25.72
N GLN A 46 10.32 4.90 26.37
CA GLN A 46 9.94 3.71 27.12
C GLN A 46 8.85 2.91 26.38
N ALA A 47 8.51 3.26 25.14
CA ALA A 47 7.46 2.60 24.38
C ALA A 47 7.72 1.09 24.20
N ILE A 48 6.68 0.29 24.38
CA ILE A 48 6.71 -1.16 24.25
C ILE A 48 6.28 -1.51 22.83
N TYR A 49 7.23 -1.93 22.00
CA TYR A 49 6.94 -2.44 20.66
C TYR A 49 6.78 -3.97 20.70
N PRO A 50 5.81 -4.57 19.98
CA PRO A 50 4.87 -3.94 19.05
C PRO A 50 3.55 -3.49 19.70
N ASN A 51 3.42 -3.55 21.04
CA ASN A 51 2.15 -3.28 21.74
C ASN A 51 1.53 -1.94 21.34
N VAL A 52 2.34 -0.90 21.23
CA VAL A 52 1.85 0.41 20.85
C VAL A 52 1.20 0.45 19.46
N TYR A 53 1.62 -0.40 18.49
CA TYR A 53 0.97 -0.49 17.18
C TYR A 53 -0.46 -1.02 17.25
N GLY A 54 -0.75 -1.85 18.26
CA GLY A 54 -2.09 -2.39 18.52
C GLY A 54 -3.12 -1.32 18.84
N THR A 55 -2.70 -0.10 19.20
CA THR A 55 -3.62 1.00 19.47
C THR A 55 -4.10 1.71 18.21
N TYR A 56 -3.57 1.37 17.02
CA TYR A 56 -3.91 2.08 15.78
C TYR A 56 -5.41 1.95 15.44
N PRO A 57 -6.13 3.05 15.16
CA PRO A 57 -7.56 2.97 14.88
C PRO A 57 -7.89 2.24 13.57
N GLN A 58 -8.98 1.49 13.47
CA GLN A 58 -9.89 1.09 14.54
C GLN A 58 -9.37 -0.21 15.17
N ASP A 59 -9.43 -0.34 16.49
CA ASP A 59 -9.01 -1.56 17.20
C ASP A 59 -10.20 -2.50 17.42
N VAL A 60 -10.51 -3.30 16.39
CA VAL A 60 -11.59 -4.31 16.38
C VAL A 60 -11.01 -5.72 16.43
N PRO A 61 -11.79 -6.76 16.81
CA PRO A 61 -11.37 -8.15 16.64
C PRO A 61 -11.33 -8.52 15.14
N PHE A 62 -10.26 -8.14 14.43
CA PHE A 62 -10.12 -8.26 12.98
C PHE A 62 -10.48 -9.65 12.44
N LYS A 63 -9.96 -10.72 13.06
CA LYS A 63 -10.25 -12.10 12.66
C LYS A 63 -11.76 -12.39 12.64
N ASN A 64 -12.46 -12.07 13.74
CA ASN A 64 -13.90 -12.30 13.86
C ASN A 64 -14.71 -11.45 12.88
N VAL A 65 -14.29 -10.19 12.65
CA VAL A 65 -14.94 -9.27 11.71
C VAL A 65 -14.80 -9.78 10.27
N VAL A 66 -13.59 -10.18 9.88
CA VAL A 66 -13.30 -10.73 8.55
C VAL A 66 -14.07 -12.02 8.33
N GLU A 67 -14.05 -12.95 9.29
CA GLU A 67 -14.83 -14.19 9.23
C GLU A 67 -16.32 -13.88 9.07
N ALA A 68 -16.90 -13.04 9.93
CA ALA A 68 -18.32 -12.68 9.86
C ALA A 68 -18.71 -12.10 8.50
N ILE A 69 -17.93 -11.16 7.95
CA ILE A 69 -18.20 -10.56 6.63
C ILE A 69 -18.13 -11.61 5.52
N LYS A 70 -17.09 -12.47 5.52
CA LYS A 70 -16.94 -13.54 4.51
C LYS A 70 -18.09 -14.56 4.57
N PHE A 71 -18.66 -14.79 5.76
CA PHE A 71 -19.84 -15.64 5.95
C PHE A 71 -21.19 -14.92 5.74
N GLY A 72 -21.19 -13.62 5.40
CA GLY A 72 -22.43 -12.83 5.27
C GLY A 72 -23.18 -12.62 6.59
N SER A 73 -22.49 -12.76 7.73
CA SER A 73 -23.06 -12.57 9.07
C SER A 73 -22.94 -11.11 9.54
N PRO A 74 -23.82 -10.64 10.43
CA PRO A 74 -23.69 -9.32 11.03
C PRO A 74 -22.37 -9.14 11.78
N VAL A 75 -21.76 -7.96 11.67
CA VAL A 75 -20.57 -7.58 12.43
C VAL A 75 -20.94 -6.90 13.75
N SER A 76 -20.15 -7.12 14.78
CA SER A 76 -20.36 -6.49 16.10
C SER A 76 -20.02 -5.00 16.13
N VAL A 77 -19.21 -4.53 15.18
CA VAL A 77 -18.72 -3.15 15.09
C VAL A 77 -18.66 -2.75 13.62
N MET A 78 -19.20 -1.58 13.28
CA MET A 78 -19.15 -1.04 11.92
C MET A 78 -17.79 -0.37 11.62
N PRO A 79 -17.36 -0.37 10.34
CA PRO A 79 -16.08 0.24 9.95
C PRO A 79 -16.16 1.76 9.93
N ASN A 80 -15.25 2.43 10.65
CA ASN A 80 -15.15 3.89 10.66
C ASN A 80 -14.33 4.48 9.50
N TYR A 81 -13.61 3.64 8.75
CA TYR A 81 -12.68 4.05 7.70
C TYR A 81 -13.05 3.45 6.35
N ASN A 82 -14.31 3.02 6.20
CA ASN A 82 -14.84 2.59 4.93
C ASN A 82 -15.23 3.80 4.09
N PHE A 83 -14.41 4.14 3.11
CA PHE A 83 -14.78 5.15 2.13
C PHE A 83 -15.23 4.49 0.82
N PRO A 84 -16.28 5.04 0.18
CA PRO A 84 -16.76 4.54 -1.10
C PRO A 84 -15.73 4.84 -2.19
N ILE A 85 -15.10 3.79 -2.73
CA ILE A 85 -14.26 3.89 -3.92
C ILE A 85 -15.01 3.19 -5.04
N HIS A 86 -15.26 3.92 -6.12
CA HIS A 86 -15.92 3.41 -7.31
C HIS A 86 -14.88 3.15 -8.40
N ILE A 87 -14.87 1.91 -8.92
CA ILE A 87 -14.13 1.58 -10.13
C ILE A 87 -14.91 2.14 -11.32
N LEU A 88 -14.37 3.18 -11.94
CA LEU A 88 -14.98 3.89 -13.07
C LEU A 88 -14.79 3.12 -14.38
N ASN A 89 -13.63 2.50 -14.54
CA ASN A 89 -13.34 1.62 -15.67
C ASN A 89 -12.30 0.57 -15.28
N THR A 90 -12.34 -0.60 -15.91
CA THR A 90 -11.37 -1.66 -15.70
C THR A 90 -11.13 -2.46 -16.98
N SER A 91 -10.04 -3.22 -17.00
CA SER A 91 -9.66 -4.07 -18.13
C SER A 91 -10.72 -5.14 -18.42
N LYS A 92 -10.99 -5.37 -19.71
CA LYS A 92 -11.87 -6.44 -20.19
C LYS A 92 -11.11 -7.71 -20.55
N SER A 93 -9.78 -7.70 -20.45
CA SER A 93 -8.91 -8.84 -20.68
C SER A 93 -8.29 -9.38 -19.39
N VAL A 94 -7.75 -8.52 -18.53
CA VAL A 94 -7.12 -8.91 -17.25
C VAL A 94 -8.16 -8.96 -16.14
N CYS A 95 -8.15 -10.03 -15.35
CA CYS A 95 -9.11 -10.28 -14.26
C CYS A 95 -10.58 -10.11 -14.70
N SER A 96 -10.87 -10.54 -15.93
CA SER A 96 -12.21 -10.53 -16.54
C SER A 96 -12.40 -11.84 -17.29
N GLY A 97 -13.50 -12.53 -16.99
CA GLY A 97 -13.79 -13.86 -17.55
C GLY A 97 -12.92 -14.97 -16.96
N SER A 98 -12.62 -16.00 -17.77
CA SER A 98 -11.94 -17.23 -17.35
C SER A 98 -10.45 -17.28 -17.69
N THR A 99 -9.86 -16.15 -18.09
CA THR A 99 -8.46 -16.08 -18.52
C THR A 99 -7.54 -16.31 -17.33
N LYS A 100 -6.82 -17.44 -17.34
CA LYS A 100 -5.82 -17.75 -16.32
C LYS A 100 -4.50 -17.04 -16.64
N TYR A 101 -3.92 -16.44 -15.62
CA TYR A 101 -2.60 -15.79 -15.64
C TYR A 101 -1.70 -16.46 -14.61
N ASP A 102 -0.41 -16.60 -14.91
CA ASP A 102 0.59 -17.07 -13.94
C ASP A 102 0.90 -15.97 -12.92
N LEU A 103 0.86 -14.70 -13.36
CA LEU A 103 1.04 -13.53 -12.51
C LEU A 103 0.22 -12.36 -13.04
N VAL A 104 -0.52 -11.71 -12.13
CA VAL A 104 -1.18 -10.43 -12.40
C VAL A 104 -0.37 -9.32 -11.74
N ILE A 105 -0.01 -8.31 -12.51
CA ILE A 105 0.84 -7.17 -12.16
C ILE A 105 -0.01 -5.90 -12.22
N ILE A 106 -0.13 -5.23 -11.08
CA ILE A 106 -0.81 -3.97 -10.92
C ILE A 106 0.27 -2.88 -10.79
N VAL A 107 0.40 -2.05 -11.82
CA VAL A 107 1.37 -0.98 -11.88
C VAL A 107 0.76 0.30 -11.32
N LYS A 108 1.24 0.79 -10.19
CA LYS A 108 0.91 2.11 -9.65
C LYS A 108 1.53 3.17 -10.55
N SER A 109 0.68 3.90 -11.29
CA SER A 109 1.12 4.99 -12.16
C SER A 109 0.29 6.24 -11.91
N GLY A 110 0.91 7.42 -11.93
CA GLY A 110 0.18 8.68 -11.77
C GLY A 110 -0.68 9.00 -12.99
N VAL A 111 -1.82 9.67 -12.80
CA VAL A 111 -2.71 10.08 -13.89
C VAL A 111 -2.00 10.85 -15.03
N LEU A 112 -0.97 11.64 -14.70
CA LEU A 112 -0.14 12.38 -15.67
C LEU A 112 1.05 11.59 -16.25
N GLY A 113 1.18 10.29 -15.92
CA GLY A 113 2.33 9.44 -16.23
C GLY A 113 2.31 8.73 -17.60
N TRP A 114 1.73 9.32 -18.65
CA TRP A 114 1.56 8.65 -19.96
C TRP A 114 2.84 8.05 -20.53
N GLU A 115 3.94 8.81 -20.53
CA GLU A 115 5.22 8.36 -21.06
C GLU A 115 5.77 7.17 -20.27
N ARG A 116 5.66 7.22 -18.93
CA ARG A 116 6.09 6.11 -18.06
C ARG A 116 5.31 4.84 -18.34
N ARG A 117 3.98 4.95 -18.52
CA ARG A 117 3.14 3.81 -18.90
C ARG A 117 3.55 3.24 -20.27
N GLN A 118 3.80 4.10 -21.26
CA GLN A 118 4.28 3.66 -22.57
C GLN A 118 5.64 2.92 -22.48
N GLN A 119 6.59 3.44 -21.70
CA GLN A 119 7.88 2.79 -21.47
C GLN A 119 7.72 1.46 -20.70
N PHE A 120 6.78 1.39 -19.76
CA PHE A 120 6.48 0.17 -19.01
C PHE A 120 5.85 -0.89 -19.93
N ARG A 121 4.92 -0.54 -20.81
CA ARG A 121 4.36 -1.44 -21.83
C ARG A 121 5.46 -2.04 -22.73
N ALA A 122 6.37 -1.19 -23.23
CA ALA A 122 7.49 -1.65 -24.06
C ALA A 122 8.43 -2.59 -23.28
N PHE A 123 8.62 -2.36 -21.98
CA PHE A 123 9.37 -3.26 -21.12
C PHE A 123 8.66 -4.61 -20.95
N MET A 124 7.34 -4.60 -20.70
CA MET A 124 6.57 -5.83 -20.51
C MET A 124 6.54 -6.70 -21.75
N GLN A 125 6.42 -6.11 -22.94
CA GLN A 125 6.51 -6.83 -24.21
C GLN A 125 7.82 -7.64 -24.30
N ARG A 126 8.96 -7.02 -23.96
CA ARG A 126 10.25 -7.73 -23.93
C ARG A 126 10.30 -8.83 -22.88
N GLN A 127 9.69 -8.61 -21.71
CA GLN A 127 9.64 -9.66 -20.68
C GLN A 127 8.78 -10.84 -21.10
N GLU A 128 7.69 -10.62 -21.82
CA GLU A 128 6.85 -11.68 -22.40
C GLU A 128 7.61 -12.45 -23.48
N ASP A 129 8.33 -11.75 -24.37
CA ASP A 129 9.17 -12.39 -25.40
C ASP A 129 10.27 -13.27 -24.79
N LEU A 130 10.85 -12.85 -23.66
CA LEU A 130 11.85 -13.61 -22.91
C LEU A 130 11.26 -14.77 -22.09
N ASN A 131 9.95 -14.75 -21.81
CA ASN A 131 9.28 -15.73 -20.97
C ASN A 131 7.99 -16.25 -21.64
N PRO A 132 8.07 -16.89 -22.82
CA PRO A 132 6.90 -17.22 -23.65
C PRO A 132 5.95 -18.23 -23.00
N ASN A 133 6.41 -18.96 -21.97
CA ASN A 133 5.62 -19.93 -21.22
C ASN A 133 5.03 -19.34 -19.93
N THR A 134 5.18 -18.04 -19.68
CA THR A 134 4.63 -17.35 -18.51
C THR A 134 3.61 -16.34 -18.98
N LYS A 135 2.34 -16.56 -18.64
CA LYS A 135 1.25 -15.69 -19.02
C LYS A 135 1.06 -14.58 -17.99
N LEU A 136 1.38 -13.36 -18.40
CA LEU A 136 1.33 -12.17 -17.56
C LEU A 136 0.04 -11.37 -17.84
N GLY A 137 -0.59 -10.87 -16.78
CA GLY A 137 -1.67 -9.89 -16.89
C GLY A 137 -1.20 -8.58 -16.29
N THR A 138 -1.15 -7.49 -17.06
CA THR A 138 -0.67 -6.20 -16.56
C THR A 138 -1.76 -5.15 -16.68
N VAL A 139 -1.99 -4.42 -15.59
CA VAL A 139 -2.87 -3.25 -15.55
C VAL A 139 -2.20 -2.09 -14.83
N PHE A 140 -2.49 -0.86 -15.23
CA PHE A 140 -2.11 0.36 -14.55
C PHE A 140 -3.25 0.83 -13.64
N SER A 141 -2.93 1.16 -12.39
CA SER A 141 -3.88 1.67 -11.40
C SER A 141 -3.78 3.18 -11.28
N LEU A 142 -4.87 3.86 -11.62
CA LEU A 142 -4.98 5.31 -11.69
C LEU A 142 -6.17 5.81 -10.88
N GLY A 143 -6.05 7.03 -10.36
CA GLY A 143 -7.19 7.83 -9.92
C GLY A 143 -7.57 8.88 -10.96
N VAL A 144 -8.37 9.85 -10.56
CA VAL A 144 -8.75 11.02 -11.37
C VAL A 144 -7.82 12.21 -11.10
N PRO A 145 -7.72 13.18 -12.02
CA PRO A 145 -6.95 14.40 -11.81
C PRO A 145 -7.40 15.16 -10.57
N ARG A 146 -6.44 15.77 -9.89
CA ARG A 146 -6.72 16.66 -8.76
C ARG A 146 -7.55 17.86 -9.23
N GLN A 147 -8.63 18.17 -8.51
CA GLN A 147 -9.53 19.26 -8.88
C GLN A 147 -8.92 20.64 -8.59
N TYR A 148 -8.29 20.80 -7.43
CA TYR A 148 -7.75 22.08 -6.95
C TYR A 148 -6.44 21.92 -6.15
N GLY A 149 -5.60 22.97 -6.12
CA GLY A 149 -4.52 23.09 -5.13
C GLY A 149 -3.09 22.71 -5.59
N GLY A 150 -2.90 22.31 -6.85
CA GLY A 150 -1.57 22.09 -7.44
C GLY A 150 -0.68 21.18 -6.58
N ARG A 151 0.58 21.59 -6.37
CA ARG A 151 1.56 20.86 -5.52
C ARG A 151 1.42 21.07 -4.01
N MET A 152 0.51 21.92 -3.56
CA MET A 152 0.37 22.27 -2.15
C MET A 152 -0.66 21.38 -1.44
N PHE A 153 -0.33 20.96 -0.23
CA PHE A 153 -1.18 20.13 0.61
C PHE A 153 -1.17 20.66 2.04
N ASN A 154 -2.27 20.49 2.76
CA ASN A 154 -2.31 20.75 4.21
C ASN A 154 -2.29 19.41 4.95
N ARG A 155 -1.45 19.31 5.98
CA ARG A 155 -1.37 18.14 6.84
C ARG A 155 -1.16 18.57 8.29
N ASP A 156 -2.17 18.31 9.12
CA ASP A 156 -2.22 18.71 10.53
C ASP A 156 -1.81 20.19 10.75
N GLY A 157 -2.34 21.09 9.91
CA GLY A 157 -2.06 22.52 9.98
C GLY A 157 -0.76 22.96 9.31
N HIS A 158 0.06 22.04 8.79
CA HIS A 158 1.28 22.35 8.07
C HIS A 158 1.09 22.32 6.55
N THR A 159 1.65 23.31 5.86
CA THR A 159 1.71 23.32 4.40
C THR A 159 2.85 22.43 3.92
N LEU A 160 2.50 21.34 3.23
CA LEU A 160 3.44 20.48 2.54
C LEU A 160 3.52 20.87 1.06
N ILE A 161 4.73 20.85 0.53
CA ILE A 161 5.01 21.15 -0.88
C ILE A 161 5.57 19.87 -1.51
N LEU A 162 4.85 19.28 -2.46
CA LEU A 162 5.41 18.17 -3.24
C LEU A 162 6.43 18.73 -4.24
N ARG A 163 7.71 18.49 -3.97
CA ARG A 163 8.81 18.96 -4.81
C ARG A 163 9.12 17.98 -5.95
N GLY A 164 9.76 18.50 -7.00
CA GLY A 164 10.21 17.72 -8.15
C GLY A 164 9.12 17.51 -9.21
N PRO A 165 9.40 16.65 -10.21
CA PRO A 165 8.60 16.57 -11.44
C PRO A 165 7.11 16.29 -11.22
N ALA A 166 6.77 15.45 -10.24
CA ALA A 166 5.38 15.15 -9.91
C ALA A 166 4.62 16.41 -9.42
N GLY A 167 5.27 17.28 -8.64
CA GLY A 167 4.71 18.56 -8.22
C GLY A 167 4.63 19.57 -9.36
N ASP A 168 5.66 19.63 -10.22
CA ASP A 168 5.70 20.52 -11.37
C ASP A 168 4.55 20.23 -12.35
N MET A 169 4.33 18.96 -12.67
CA MET A 169 3.21 18.54 -13.53
C MET A 169 1.85 18.86 -12.89
N MET A 170 1.70 18.76 -11.56
CA MET A 170 0.44 19.12 -10.92
C MET A 170 0.10 20.61 -11.06
N ASP A 171 1.10 21.49 -11.03
CA ASP A 171 0.87 22.92 -11.23
C ASP A 171 0.55 23.25 -12.69
N GLU A 172 1.23 22.61 -13.65
CA GLU A 172 1.01 22.80 -15.08
C GLU A 172 -0.42 22.42 -15.52
N TYR A 173 -1.00 21.41 -14.87
CA TYR A 173 -2.32 20.87 -15.20
C TYR A 173 -3.47 21.39 -14.32
N ILE A 174 -3.25 22.44 -13.52
CA ILE A 174 -4.33 23.08 -12.75
C ILE A 174 -5.46 23.51 -13.68
N GLY A 175 -6.70 23.09 -13.38
CA GLY A 175 -7.88 23.41 -14.17
C GLY A 175 -8.00 22.68 -15.51
N ARG A 176 -7.06 21.77 -15.83
CA ARG A 176 -7.03 21.01 -17.10
C ARG A 176 -7.51 19.57 -16.92
N GLY A 177 -8.28 19.29 -15.87
CA GLY A 177 -8.77 17.94 -15.55
C GLY A 177 -9.51 17.26 -16.71
N SER A 178 -10.35 17.99 -17.44
CA SER A 178 -11.07 17.43 -18.60
C SER A 178 -10.14 17.00 -19.74
N GLU A 179 -9.07 17.77 -20.00
CA GLU A 179 -8.06 17.40 -21.01
C GLU A 179 -7.31 16.13 -20.59
N VAL A 180 -6.94 16.04 -19.31
CA VAL A 180 -6.27 14.86 -18.76
C VAL A 180 -7.18 13.64 -18.91
N MET A 181 -8.45 13.75 -18.52
CA MET A 181 -9.42 12.66 -18.64
C MET A 181 -9.65 12.22 -20.08
N GLN A 182 -9.73 13.15 -21.04
CA GLN A 182 -9.84 12.81 -22.45
C GLN A 182 -8.65 11.93 -22.91
N LYS A 183 -7.42 12.31 -22.55
CA LYS A 183 -6.22 11.51 -22.88
C LYS A 183 -6.24 10.14 -22.22
N ILE A 184 -6.73 10.04 -20.98
CA ILE A 184 -6.88 8.76 -20.29
C ILE A 184 -7.94 7.89 -20.97
N GLU A 185 -9.07 8.45 -21.39
CA GLU A 185 -10.10 7.72 -22.13
C GLU A 185 -9.60 7.19 -23.48
N GLU A 186 -8.80 7.99 -24.20
CA GLU A 186 -8.13 7.55 -25.43
C GLU A 186 -7.14 6.41 -25.17
N GLU A 187 -6.36 6.51 -24.09
CA GLU A 187 -5.43 5.46 -23.66
C GLU A 187 -6.15 4.17 -23.28
N MET A 188 -7.23 4.26 -22.50
CA MET A 188 -8.08 3.13 -22.12
C MET A 188 -8.65 2.41 -23.34
N ARG A 189 -9.18 3.17 -24.30
CA ARG A 189 -9.70 2.63 -25.57
C ARG A 189 -8.63 1.92 -26.39
N LYS A 190 -7.38 2.36 -26.30
CA LYS A 190 -6.27 1.83 -27.09
C LYS A 190 -5.66 0.56 -26.51
N TYR A 191 -5.51 0.47 -25.19
CA TYR A 191 -4.68 -0.56 -24.55
C TYR A 191 -5.44 -1.53 -23.62
N ASP A 192 -6.67 -1.23 -23.18
CA ASP A 192 -7.47 -2.09 -22.28
C ASP A 192 -6.72 -2.51 -20.98
N ASP A 193 -5.80 -1.67 -20.49
CA ASP A 193 -4.89 -2.02 -19.40
C ASP A 193 -4.95 -1.03 -18.23
N ILE A 194 -6.07 -0.33 -18.03
CA ILE A 194 -6.21 0.66 -16.95
C ILE A 194 -7.36 0.27 -16.02
N VAL A 195 -7.06 0.26 -14.72
CA VAL A 195 -8.03 0.32 -13.63
C VAL A 195 -8.11 1.78 -13.17
N LEU A 196 -9.23 2.42 -13.47
CA LEU A 196 -9.49 3.82 -13.12
C LEU A 196 -10.51 3.87 -11.98
N ALA A 197 -10.19 4.59 -10.91
CA ALA A 197 -11.11 4.82 -9.80
C ALA A 197 -11.26 6.31 -9.46
N ASP A 198 -12.24 6.64 -8.64
CA ASP A 198 -12.76 7.99 -8.41
C ASP A 198 -12.07 8.81 -7.30
N TYR A 199 -10.83 8.47 -6.92
CA TYR A 199 -10.04 9.26 -5.96
C TYR A 199 -9.07 10.21 -6.69
N GLU A 200 -8.75 11.35 -6.08
CA GLU A 200 -7.72 12.25 -6.63
C GLU A 200 -6.34 11.61 -6.59
N ASP A 201 -5.73 11.40 -7.75
CA ASP A 201 -4.46 10.71 -7.91
C ASP A 201 -3.27 11.61 -7.56
N THR A 202 -2.93 11.62 -6.27
CA THR A 202 -1.82 12.41 -5.72
C THR A 202 -0.92 11.53 -4.86
N TYR A 203 0.33 11.96 -4.64
CA TYR A 203 1.29 11.24 -3.80
C TYR A 203 0.74 10.96 -2.39
N TYR A 204 0.11 11.96 -1.76
CA TYR A 204 -0.46 11.80 -0.42
C TYR A 204 -1.76 10.98 -0.40
N ASN A 205 -2.28 10.61 -1.56
CA ASN A 205 -3.42 9.72 -1.74
C ASN A 205 -3.04 8.31 -2.21
N LEU A 206 -1.75 7.93 -2.19
CA LEU A 206 -1.33 6.57 -2.59
C LEU A 206 -2.00 5.45 -1.76
N THR A 207 -2.41 5.75 -0.53
CA THR A 207 -3.17 4.80 0.30
C THR A 207 -4.54 4.47 -0.33
N TRP A 208 -5.20 5.46 -0.95
CA TRP A 208 -6.43 5.25 -1.73
C TRP A 208 -6.19 4.29 -2.90
N LYS A 209 -5.09 4.51 -3.63
CA LYS A 209 -4.67 3.64 -4.73
C LYS A 209 -4.41 2.21 -4.25
N THR A 210 -3.74 2.05 -3.11
CA THR A 210 -3.46 0.73 -2.52
C THR A 210 -4.75 0.03 -2.09
N VAL A 211 -5.65 0.71 -1.40
CA VAL A 211 -6.97 0.16 -1.02
C VAL A 211 -7.79 -0.20 -2.25
N THR A 212 -7.76 0.64 -3.30
CA THR A 212 -8.40 0.37 -4.58
C THR A 212 -7.86 -0.92 -5.20
N ASN A 213 -6.54 -1.08 -5.24
CA ASN A 213 -5.90 -2.28 -5.78
C ASN A 213 -6.33 -3.53 -5.02
N LEU A 214 -6.31 -3.50 -3.68
CA LEU A 214 -6.74 -4.64 -2.86
C LEU A 214 -8.21 -5.02 -3.12
N ARG A 215 -9.10 -4.01 -3.17
CA ARG A 215 -10.53 -4.22 -3.46
C ARG A 215 -10.75 -4.73 -4.88
N TRP A 216 -10.01 -4.20 -5.85
CA TRP A 216 -10.11 -4.62 -7.24
C TRP A 216 -9.64 -6.08 -7.41
N ILE A 217 -8.50 -6.46 -6.82
CA ILE A 217 -8.03 -7.85 -6.84
C ILE A 217 -9.07 -8.77 -6.17
N SER A 218 -9.60 -8.37 -5.01
CA SER A 218 -10.62 -9.12 -4.27
C SER A 218 -11.89 -9.36 -5.11
N ALA A 219 -12.38 -8.31 -5.77
CA ALA A 219 -13.66 -8.35 -6.47
C ALA A 219 -13.60 -8.94 -7.90
N PHE A 220 -12.49 -8.76 -8.62
CA PHE A 220 -12.41 -9.07 -10.04
C PHE A 220 -11.47 -10.25 -10.38
N CYS A 221 -10.40 -10.46 -9.60
CA CYS A 221 -9.39 -11.46 -9.96
C CYS A 221 -9.68 -12.86 -9.40
N ASP A 222 -9.24 -13.89 -10.13
CA ASP A 222 -9.34 -15.29 -9.73
C ASP A 222 -8.25 -15.69 -8.73
N LYS A 223 -8.55 -15.52 -7.44
CA LYS A 223 -7.65 -15.87 -6.33
C LYS A 223 -7.46 -17.39 -6.17
N LEU A 224 -8.30 -18.24 -6.76
CA LEU A 224 -8.16 -19.70 -6.65
C LEU A 224 -7.03 -20.20 -7.56
N HIS A 225 -6.87 -19.59 -8.73
CA HIS A 225 -5.86 -19.97 -9.71
C HIS A 225 -4.58 -19.14 -9.67
N ASN A 226 -4.64 -17.90 -9.16
CA ASN A 226 -3.44 -17.12 -8.86
C ASN A 226 -2.91 -17.45 -7.46
N ASP A 227 -1.59 -17.61 -7.31
CA ASP A 227 -0.96 -17.77 -6.00
C ASP A 227 -0.55 -16.43 -5.38
N VAL A 228 -0.15 -15.47 -6.22
CA VAL A 228 0.37 -14.16 -5.81
C VAL A 228 -0.03 -13.10 -6.84
N PHE A 229 -0.26 -11.88 -6.35
CA PHE A 229 -0.45 -10.66 -7.13
C PHE A 229 0.74 -9.73 -6.90
N MET A 230 1.21 -9.04 -7.95
CA MET A 230 2.29 -8.08 -7.83
C MET A 230 1.76 -6.65 -7.91
N ILE A 231 2.17 -5.79 -6.98
CA ILE A 231 1.91 -4.35 -7.03
C ILE A 231 3.27 -3.66 -7.13
N ILE A 232 3.49 -2.83 -8.16
CA ILE A 232 4.79 -2.20 -8.45
C ILE A 232 4.63 -0.74 -8.89
N ASP A 233 5.60 0.12 -8.58
CA ASP A 233 5.64 1.49 -9.10
C ASP A 233 6.08 1.57 -10.58
N ASP A 234 5.55 2.55 -11.31
CA ASP A 234 5.85 2.75 -12.74
C ASP A 234 7.30 3.19 -13.04
N ASP A 235 8.09 3.52 -12.01
CA ASP A 235 9.51 3.83 -12.11
C ASP A 235 10.41 2.65 -11.72
N HIS A 236 9.84 1.50 -11.35
CA HIS A 236 10.54 0.23 -11.11
C HIS A 236 10.25 -0.78 -12.22
N ARG A 237 11.12 -1.77 -12.37
CA ARG A 237 10.97 -2.89 -13.31
C ARG A 237 11.41 -4.18 -12.64
N MET A 238 11.09 -5.31 -13.28
CA MET A 238 11.31 -6.64 -12.71
C MET A 238 11.83 -7.67 -13.72
N ASN A 239 12.66 -8.60 -13.27
CA ASN A 239 13.10 -9.75 -14.06
C ASN A 239 12.12 -10.89 -13.84
N ILE A 240 11.26 -11.16 -14.82
CA ILE A 240 10.19 -12.16 -14.69
C ILE A 240 10.77 -13.57 -14.46
N SER A 241 11.85 -13.93 -15.14
CA SER A 241 12.47 -15.26 -14.95
C SER A 241 12.99 -15.46 -13.53
N MET A 242 13.60 -14.43 -12.93
CA MET A 242 14.04 -14.47 -11.53
C MET A 242 12.85 -14.50 -10.57
N LEU A 243 11.81 -13.71 -10.85
CA LEU A 243 10.59 -13.66 -10.05
C LEU A 243 9.89 -15.02 -10.01
N MET A 244 9.70 -15.67 -11.17
CA MET A 244 9.06 -16.99 -11.22
C MET A 244 9.90 -18.07 -10.52
N LYS A 245 11.24 -18.02 -10.62
CA LYS A 245 12.14 -18.91 -9.85
C LYS A 245 12.03 -18.68 -8.34
N PHE A 246 11.95 -17.41 -7.91
CA PHE A 246 11.74 -17.07 -6.51
C PHE A 246 10.38 -17.59 -6.02
N LEU A 247 9.30 -17.35 -6.76
CA LEU A 247 8.00 -17.90 -6.39
C LEU A 247 8.07 -19.43 -6.34
N ALA A 248 8.66 -20.11 -7.31
CA ALA A 248 8.80 -21.57 -7.29
C ALA A 248 9.57 -22.12 -6.08
N SER A 249 10.49 -21.36 -5.48
CA SER A 249 11.28 -21.79 -4.32
C SER A 249 10.55 -21.62 -2.97
N VAL A 250 9.48 -20.82 -2.93
CA VAL A 250 8.68 -20.62 -1.71
C VAL A 250 7.53 -21.63 -1.65
N PRO A 251 7.30 -22.31 -0.50
CA PRO A 251 6.16 -23.21 -0.33
C PRO A 251 4.83 -22.54 -0.65
N ARG A 252 3.95 -23.22 -1.38
CA ARG A 252 2.70 -22.63 -1.90
C ARG A 252 1.85 -21.98 -0.81
N ASP A 253 1.66 -22.63 0.34
CA ASP A 253 0.88 -22.07 1.45
C ASP A 253 1.46 -20.73 1.91
N LYS A 254 2.77 -20.67 2.11
CA LYS A 254 3.47 -19.43 2.48
C LYS A 254 3.34 -18.35 1.40
N ARG A 255 3.40 -18.71 0.11
CA ARG A 255 3.19 -17.74 -0.99
C ARG A 255 1.82 -17.08 -0.91
N ARG A 256 0.80 -17.87 -0.62
CA ARG A 256 -0.60 -17.43 -0.65
C ARG A 256 -1.02 -16.70 0.61
N THR A 257 -0.34 -16.93 1.74
CA THR A 257 -0.69 -16.36 3.05
C THR A 257 0.28 -15.30 3.56
N SER A 258 1.11 -14.70 2.71
CA SER A 258 2.13 -13.71 3.13
C SER A 258 2.28 -12.57 2.14
N ILE A 259 2.89 -11.48 2.60
CA ILE A 259 3.32 -10.37 1.76
C ILE A 259 4.84 -10.42 1.64
N PHE A 260 5.36 -10.43 0.41
CA PHE A 260 6.80 -10.43 0.15
C PHE A 260 7.23 -9.06 -0.40
N GLY A 261 8.39 -8.60 0.05
CA GLY A 261 8.98 -7.36 -0.42
C GLY A 261 10.28 -7.01 0.28
N ARG A 262 10.79 -5.81 0.02
CA ARG A 262 11.87 -5.24 0.82
C ARG A 262 11.29 -4.70 2.13
N ILE A 263 11.40 -5.48 3.22
CA ILE A 263 10.79 -5.11 4.50
C ILE A 263 11.64 -4.09 5.27
N ALA A 264 11.07 -2.90 5.51
CA ALA A 264 11.56 -1.93 6.48
C ALA A 264 11.11 -2.35 7.88
N ARG A 265 12.04 -2.39 8.85
CA ARG A 265 11.77 -2.91 10.21
C ARG A 265 11.92 -1.88 11.33
N SER A 266 12.61 -0.78 11.07
CA SER A 266 13.00 0.17 12.10
C SER A 266 13.10 1.59 11.56
N ASP A 267 12.39 1.90 10.47
CA ASP A 267 12.36 3.26 9.91
C ASP A 267 11.70 4.19 10.94
N GLY A 268 12.27 5.38 11.10
CA GLY A 268 11.78 6.39 12.03
C GLY A 268 10.63 7.20 11.44
N ALA A 269 9.73 7.69 12.30
CA ALA A 269 8.70 8.64 11.91
C ALA A 269 9.34 10.01 11.56
N PHE A 270 9.16 10.50 10.33
CA PHE A 270 9.66 11.82 9.96
C PHE A 270 8.79 12.93 10.55
N ARG A 271 9.34 13.72 11.48
CA ARG A 271 8.59 14.76 12.23
C ARG A 271 8.73 16.17 11.67
N SER A 272 9.53 16.37 10.63
CA SER A 272 9.70 17.69 10.01
C SER A 272 8.69 17.90 8.88
N PRO A 273 7.87 18.97 8.92
CA PRO A 273 6.97 19.33 7.83
C PRO A 273 7.67 19.69 6.50
N LEU A 274 9.00 19.85 6.51
CA LEU A 274 9.79 20.05 5.29
C LEU A 274 10.01 18.76 4.51
N SER A 275 9.79 17.60 5.14
CA SER A 275 9.94 16.30 4.51
C SER A 275 8.67 15.91 3.75
N LYS A 276 8.83 15.34 2.54
CA LYS A 276 7.73 14.66 1.82
C LYS A 276 7.12 13.51 2.64
N LEU A 277 7.89 12.98 3.60
CA LEU A 277 7.49 11.87 4.45
C LEU A 277 6.92 12.30 5.81
N TYR A 278 6.62 13.59 6.01
CA TYR A 278 6.12 14.12 7.29
C TYR A 278 4.91 13.34 7.83
N LEU A 279 4.98 12.97 9.11
CA LEU A 279 3.92 12.30 9.89
C LEU A 279 3.75 13.02 11.22
N SER A 280 2.53 13.51 11.49
CA SER A 280 2.24 14.18 12.76
C SER A 280 2.07 13.17 13.90
N PHE A 281 2.22 13.62 15.15
CA PHE A 281 2.02 12.76 16.32
C PHE A 281 0.57 12.35 16.53
N ARG A 282 -0.41 13.10 15.98
CA ARG A 282 -1.83 12.73 16.01
C ARG A 282 -2.16 11.61 15.04
N GLU A 283 -1.39 11.50 13.96
CA GLU A 283 -1.57 10.47 12.93
C GLU A 283 -0.82 9.20 13.31
N ILE A 284 0.45 9.34 13.68
CA ILE A 284 1.34 8.26 14.09
C ILE A 284 2.12 8.70 15.33
N PRO A 285 1.73 8.27 16.53
CA PRO A 285 2.31 8.78 17.76
C PRO A 285 3.69 8.17 18.09
N TRP A 286 3.99 6.99 17.55
CA TRP A 286 5.21 6.22 17.80
C TRP A 286 6.39 6.71 16.96
N ASP A 287 7.60 6.64 17.52
CA ASP A 287 8.81 7.12 16.86
C ASP A 287 9.40 6.10 15.88
N VAL A 288 9.15 4.81 16.09
CA VAL A 288 9.58 3.71 15.21
C VAL A 288 8.37 3.12 14.51
N MET A 289 8.42 3.05 13.18
CA MET A 289 7.32 2.52 12.36
C MET A 289 7.15 1.01 12.55
N CYS A 290 5.89 0.55 12.51
CA CYS A 290 5.58 -0.88 12.37
C CYS A 290 6.27 -1.42 11.12
N ALA A 291 6.71 -2.68 11.12
CA ALA A 291 7.34 -3.24 9.93
C ALA A 291 6.40 -3.17 8.72
N TYR A 292 6.95 -2.83 7.55
CA TYR A 292 6.18 -2.71 6.31
C TYR A 292 7.02 -3.10 5.08
N PRO A 293 6.38 -3.62 4.00
CA PRO A 293 7.05 -3.78 2.72
C PRO A 293 7.16 -2.42 2.02
N ARG A 294 8.37 -2.01 1.62
CA ARG A 294 8.59 -0.72 0.96
C ARG A 294 7.70 -0.54 -0.28
N GLY A 295 7.25 0.69 -0.52
CA GLY A 295 6.22 1.03 -1.51
C GLY A 295 6.49 0.65 -2.97
N PHE A 296 7.76 0.51 -3.37
CA PHE A 296 8.12 0.35 -4.79
C PHE A 296 7.67 -0.99 -5.40
N CYS A 297 7.60 -2.06 -4.61
CA CYS A 297 7.16 -3.37 -5.08
C CYS A 297 6.73 -4.28 -3.93
N GLN A 298 5.57 -4.90 -4.07
CA GLN A 298 4.99 -5.84 -3.14
C GLN A 298 4.41 -7.05 -3.88
N LEU A 299 4.59 -8.24 -3.33
CA LEU A 299 3.94 -9.47 -3.76
C LEU A 299 2.93 -9.87 -2.69
N ILE A 300 1.65 -9.88 -3.03
CA ILE A 300 0.54 -10.16 -2.13
C ILE A 300 0.00 -11.55 -2.41
N GLY A 301 0.04 -12.43 -1.41
CA GLY A 301 -0.52 -13.77 -1.51
C GLY A 301 -2.03 -13.76 -1.76
N ALA A 302 -2.53 -14.71 -2.55
CA ALA A 302 -3.93 -14.69 -2.98
C ALA A 302 -4.95 -14.95 -1.86
N ASP A 303 -4.60 -15.72 -0.81
CA ASP A 303 -5.52 -16.10 0.26
C ASP A 303 -5.76 -14.98 1.28
N ILE A 304 -4.91 -13.95 1.28
CA ILE A 304 -5.02 -12.79 2.20
C ILE A 304 -5.69 -11.57 1.57
N VAL A 305 -5.92 -11.55 0.25
CA VAL A 305 -6.45 -10.36 -0.45
C VAL A 305 -7.82 -9.94 0.07
N ASP A 306 -8.74 -10.89 0.26
CA ASP A 306 -10.10 -10.57 0.75
C ASP A 306 -10.04 -10.02 2.18
N ASP A 307 -9.21 -10.63 3.02
CA ASP A 307 -9.01 -10.21 4.41
C ASP A 307 -8.41 -8.79 4.47
N MET A 308 -7.48 -8.47 3.57
CA MET A 308 -6.90 -7.14 3.42
C MET A 308 -7.91 -6.12 2.88
N ALA A 309 -8.73 -6.49 1.89
CA ALA A 309 -9.76 -5.62 1.33
C ALA A 309 -10.86 -5.29 2.36
N ILE A 310 -11.23 -6.26 3.20
CA ILE A 310 -12.15 -6.07 4.33
C ILE A 310 -11.48 -5.25 5.43
N GLY A 311 -10.27 -5.64 5.84
CA GLY A 311 -9.53 -5.00 6.92
C GLY A 311 -9.17 -3.54 6.63
N SER A 312 -9.06 -3.17 5.36
CA SER A 312 -8.80 -1.78 4.95
C SER A 312 -9.89 -0.82 5.42
N ALA A 313 -11.15 -1.29 5.46
CA ALA A 313 -12.30 -0.52 5.93
C ALA A 313 -12.26 -0.24 7.45
N TYR A 314 -11.54 -1.07 8.21
CA TYR A 314 -11.37 -0.95 9.66
C TYR A 314 -10.02 -0.35 10.07
N THR A 315 -9.21 0.08 9.10
CA THR A 315 -7.88 0.63 9.35
C THR A 315 -7.86 2.09 8.91
N ARG A 316 -7.54 2.99 9.84
CA ARG A 316 -7.43 4.41 9.55
C ARG A 316 -6.42 4.61 8.43
N TYR A 317 -6.86 5.20 7.32
CA TYR A 317 -6.01 5.43 6.15
C TYR A 317 -5.48 6.87 6.10
N ASN A 318 -6.15 7.80 6.78
CA ASN A 318 -5.86 9.23 6.72
C ASN A 318 -4.37 9.49 6.97
N TYR A 319 -3.70 9.97 5.91
CA TYR A 319 -2.36 10.55 5.88
C TYR A 319 -1.18 9.58 6.01
N VAL A 320 -1.35 8.35 6.44
CA VAL A 320 -0.21 7.41 6.52
C VAL A 320 0.26 7.05 5.10
N HIS A 321 1.57 7.05 4.87
CA HIS A 321 2.17 6.58 3.60
C HIS A 321 1.68 5.16 3.31
N GLU A 322 1.44 4.85 2.04
CA GLU A 322 0.69 3.66 1.66
C GLU A 322 1.38 2.37 2.07
N ASP A 323 2.71 2.37 2.08
CA ASP A 323 3.53 1.25 2.50
C ASP A 323 3.46 1.02 4.01
N VAL A 324 3.60 2.08 4.81
CA VAL A 324 3.39 2.05 6.27
C VAL A 324 1.96 1.61 6.61
N TYR A 325 0.96 2.10 5.87
CA TYR A 325 -0.43 1.68 6.01
C TYR A 325 -0.58 0.18 5.75
N LEU A 326 0.04 -0.34 4.68
CA LEU A 326 0.00 -1.76 4.35
C LEU A 326 0.64 -2.62 5.44
N GLY A 327 1.73 -2.16 6.05
CA GLY A 327 2.35 -2.80 7.22
C GLY A 327 1.44 -2.83 8.45
N LEU A 328 0.77 -1.71 8.76
CA LEU A 328 -0.21 -1.64 9.85
C LEU A 328 -1.42 -2.56 9.61
N LEU A 329 -1.92 -2.61 8.38
CA LEU A 329 -3.00 -3.50 7.97
C LEU A 329 -2.58 -4.98 8.13
N ALA A 330 -1.38 -5.33 7.66
CA ALA A 330 -0.83 -6.68 7.81
C ALA A 330 -0.65 -7.05 9.29
N PHE A 331 -0.13 -6.14 10.11
CA PHE A 331 0.02 -6.33 11.56
C PHE A 331 -1.32 -6.61 12.24
N LYS A 332 -2.37 -5.84 11.91
CA LYS A 332 -3.72 -6.01 12.46
C LYS A 332 -4.37 -7.34 12.08
N LEU A 333 -4.12 -7.80 10.86
CA LEU A 333 -4.62 -9.08 10.34
C LEU A 333 -3.76 -10.28 10.75
N GLY A 334 -2.58 -10.04 11.34
CA GLY A 334 -1.62 -11.10 11.65
C GLY A 334 -0.97 -11.73 10.40
N ILE A 335 -0.90 -10.97 9.30
CA ILE A 335 -0.32 -11.41 8.04
C ILE A 335 1.21 -11.33 8.12
N PRO A 336 1.96 -12.42 7.83
CA PRO A 336 3.41 -12.40 7.79
C PRO A 336 3.97 -11.51 6.68
N LEU A 337 5.03 -10.77 7.02
CA LEU A 337 5.86 -10.01 6.09
C LEU A 337 7.18 -10.76 5.85
N GLU A 338 7.46 -11.06 4.59
CA GLU A 338 8.59 -11.86 4.16
C GLU A 338 9.60 -11.02 3.38
N HIS A 339 10.85 -11.02 3.84
CA HIS A 339 11.90 -10.17 3.28
C HIS A 339 12.53 -10.80 2.04
N VAL A 340 12.72 -9.99 1.00
CA VAL A 340 13.34 -10.39 -0.26
C VAL A 340 14.55 -9.50 -0.55
N ASP A 341 15.75 -10.09 -0.49
CA ASP A 341 17.02 -9.36 -0.62
C ASP A 341 17.32 -8.86 -2.04
N THR A 342 16.68 -9.44 -3.05
CA THR A 342 16.90 -9.10 -4.48
C THR A 342 15.94 -8.03 -5.00
N MET A 343 15.19 -7.37 -4.11
CA MET A 343 14.36 -6.20 -4.43
C MET A 343 15.01 -4.94 -3.85
N TYR A 344 15.33 -3.97 -4.69
CA TYR A 344 16.03 -2.75 -4.28
C TYR A 344 15.18 -1.51 -4.50
N ASP A 345 15.12 -0.65 -3.48
CA ASP A 345 14.51 0.68 -3.59
C ASP A 345 15.44 1.70 -4.29
N HIS A 346 14.96 2.94 -4.48
CA HIS A 346 15.66 4.03 -5.17
C HIS A 346 17.07 4.35 -4.61
N GLY A 347 17.35 4.08 -3.33
CA GLY A 347 18.61 4.46 -2.67
C GLY A 347 19.52 3.28 -2.33
N GLU A 348 18.96 2.11 -2.04
CA GLU A 348 19.72 0.93 -1.66
C GLU A 348 20.56 0.36 -2.81
N PHE A 349 20.08 0.46 -4.05
CA PHE A 349 20.83 -0.05 -5.20
C PHE A 349 22.17 0.68 -5.40
N GLU A 350 22.17 2.01 -5.31
CA GLU A 350 23.39 2.82 -5.44
C GLU A 350 24.34 2.65 -4.25
N LEU A 351 23.80 2.62 -3.03
CA LEU A 351 24.59 2.54 -1.80
C LEU A 351 25.18 1.14 -1.54
N ARG A 352 24.52 0.08 -2.03
CA ARG A 352 24.93 -1.30 -1.73
C ARG A 352 25.46 -2.08 -2.92
N ARG A 353 25.53 -1.51 -4.13
CA ARG A 353 25.87 -2.18 -5.40
C ARG A 353 26.96 -3.26 -5.22
N PRO A 354 26.59 -4.52 -5.01
CA PRO A 354 27.55 -5.60 -5.05
C PRO A 354 28.00 -5.72 -6.51
N PRO A 355 29.31 -5.77 -6.81
CA PRO A 355 29.77 -6.13 -8.14
C PRO A 355 29.10 -7.46 -8.55
N ASN A 356 28.42 -7.47 -9.70
CA ASN A 356 27.76 -8.65 -10.30
C ASN A 356 26.49 -9.20 -9.59
N SER A 357 25.82 -8.46 -8.72
CA SER A 357 24.53 -8.93 -8.17
C SER A 357 23.40 -8.85 -9.18
N ALA A 358 22.76 -9.99 -9.46
CA ALA A 358 21.48 -10.02 -10.14
C ALA A 358 20.39 -9.40 -9.23
N TYR A 359 19.53 -8.57 -9.79
CA TYR A 359 18.41 -7.95 -9.08
C TYR A 359 17.10 -8.40 -9.71
N MET A 360 16.14 -8.77 -8.85
CA MET A 360 14.81 -9.19 -9.28
C MET A 360 13.91 -7.98 -9.53
N VAL A 361 14.03 -6.94 -8.71
CA VAL A 361 13.32 -5.67 -8.86
C VAL A 361 14.28 -4.52 -8.57
N ALA A 362 14.30 -3.52 -9.44
CA ALA A 362 15.08 -2.30 -9.27
C ALA A 362 14.48 -1.14 -10.08
N GLU A 363 14.92 0.08 -9.79
CA GLU A 363 14.53 1.29 -10.53
C GLU A 363 14.83 1.15 -12.04
N SER A 364 13.95 1.70 -12.86
CA SER A 364 13.93 1.56 -14.31
C SER A 364 15.24 1.96 -15.00
N ARG A 365 15.96 2.96 -14.50
CA ARG A 365 17.25 3.41 -15.05
C ARG A 365 18.37 2.36 -15.01
N PHE A 366 18.23 1.30 -14.20
CA PHE A 366 19.21 0.21 -14.16
C PHE A 366 18.97 -0.85 -15.23
N TRP A 367 17.80 -0.83 -15.87
CA TRP A 367 17.43 -1.78 -16.91
C TRP A 367 17.87 -1.20 -18.26
N LYS A 368 18.64 -1.99 -19.02
CA LYS A 368 19.06 -1.57 -20.36
C LYS A 368 17.83 -1.34 -21.24
N THR A 369 17.84 -0.23 -21.95
CA THR A 369 16.80 0.15 -22.92
C THR A 369 17.09 -0.35 -24.33
N ASP A 370 18.13 -1.17 -24.52
CA ASP A 370 18.63 -1.62 -25.81
C ASP A 370 17.57 -2.29 -26.68
#